data_AF-X0YDW0-F1
#
_entry.id   AF-X0YDW0-F1
#
_cell.length_a   1.000
_cell.length_b   1.000
_cell.length_c   1.000
_cell.angle_alpha   90.00
_cell.angle_beta   90.00
_cell.angle_gamma   90.00
#
_symmetry.space_group_name_H-M   'P 1'
#
loop_
_entity.id
_entity.type
_entity.pdbx_description
1 polymer ?
#
loop_
_entity_poly.entity_id
_entity_poly.type
_entity_poly.pdbx_seq_one_letter_code
_entity_poly.pdbx_strand_id
1 'polypeptide(L)'
;MNSFKVRFLSPKVNFKGKTIGVVDDLIETGGTLLKFYDFAKKSGAKKVIALITHGVLPVGISKIKKKYSKLYLTNTIEQKEANVDVADLILKNI
;
A
#
# COMPACT_ATOMS: atom_id res chain seq x y z
N MET A 1 -17.76 -7.16 14.12
CA MET A 1 -16.76 -6.69 13.14
C MET A 1 -16.19 -5.37 13.67
N ASN A 2 -15.03 -5.40 14.33
CA ASN A 2 -14.50 -4.23 15.05
C ASN A 2 -14.27 -3.05 14.10
N SER A 3 -14.94 -1.94 14.37
CA SER A 3 -14.99 -0.77 13.51
C SER A 3 -13.72 0.07 13.64
N PHE A 4 -12.70 -0.22 12.85
CA PHE A 4 -11.57 0.70 12.68
C PHE A 4 -12.00 1.90 11.82
N LYS A 5 -11.94 3.10 12.39
CA LYS A 5 -12.29 4.36 11.72
C LYS A 5 -11.08 4.89 10.94
N VAL A 6 -11.19 4.95 9.62
CA VAL A 6 -10.19 5.63 8.78
C VAL A 6 -10.65 7.08 8.60
N ARG A 7 -9.77 8.04 8.92
CA ARG A 7 -10.03 9.47 8.75
C ARG A 7 -9.10 10.03 7.69
N PHE A 8 -9.67 10.68 6.67
CA PHE A 8 -8.89 11.43 5.68
C PHE A 8 -8.75 12.86 6.17
N LEU A 9 -7.51 13.30 6.44
CA LEU A 9 -7.23 14.64 6.97
C LEU A 9 -7.38 15.74 5.90
N SER A 10 -7.25 15.38 4.62
CA SER A 10 -7.45 16.29 3.48
C SER A 10 -8.50 15.72 2.52
N PRO A 11 -9.79 15.77 2.87
CA PRO A 11 -10.85 15.14 2.06
C PRO A 11 -11.12 15.87 0.72
N LYS A 12 -10.68 17.13 0.58
CA LYS A 12 -10.89 17.96 -0.62
C LYS A 12 -9.77 17.85 -1.67
N VAL A 13 -9.00 16.77 -1.67
CA VAL A 13 -7.92 16.61 -2.66
C VAL A 13 -8.49 16.02 -3.95
N ASN A 14 -8.27 16.72 -5.06
CA ASN A 14 -8.63 16.26 -6.40
C ASN A 14 -7.52 15.40 -6.99
N PHE A 15 -7.80 14.12 -7.23
CA PHE A 15 -6.87 13.16 -7.86
C PHE A 15 -7.15 12.93 -9.35
N LYS A 16 -8.07 13.69 -9.97
CA LYS A 16 -8.48 13.52 -11.37
C LYS A 16 -7.27 13.40 -12.29
N GLY A 17 -7.16 12.25 -12.95
CA GLY A 17 -6.12 11.96 -13.94
C GLY A 17 -4.73 11.63 -13.35
N LYS A 18 -4.54 11.71 -12.03
CA LYS A 18 -3.25 11.50 -11.38
C LYS A 18 -3.00 10.03 -11.04
N THR A 19 -1.73 9.64 -11.00
CA THR A 19 -1.28 8.39 -10.37
C THR A 19 -0.94 8.68 -8.92
N ILE A 20 -1.48 7.89 -8.00
CA ILE A 20 -1.32 8.08 -6.56
C ILE A 20 -0.43 6.96 -6.00
N GLY A 21 0.67 7.33 -5.33
CA GLY A 21 1.50 6.41 -4.55
C GLY A 21 1.06 6.43 -3.09
N VAL A 22 0.84 5.25 -2.52
CA VAL A 22 0.51 5.06 -1.09
C VAL A 22 1.71 4.40 -0.44
N VAL A 23 2.25 5.03 0.59
CA VAL A 23 3.35 4.48 1.39
C VAL A 23 2.78 4.07 2.73
N ASP A 24 3.06 2.84 3.15
CA ASP A 24 2.71 2.34 4.48
C ASP A 24 3.88 1.51 5.02
N ASP A 25 4.04 1.48 6.33
CA ASP A 25 5.10 0.69 6.97
C ASP A 25 4.80 -0.81 6.89
N LEU A 26 3.55 -1.21 7.07
CA LEU A 26 3.18 -2.62 7.10
C LEU A 26 1.80 -2.91 6.52
N ILE A 27 1.61 -4.17 6.13
CA ILE A 27 0.31 -4.70 5.76
C ILE A 27 0.01 -6.03 6.47
N GLU A 28 -1.05 -6.01 7.30
CA GLU A 28 -1.67 -7.21 7.86
C GLU A 28 -2.94 -7.59 7.09
N THR A 29 -4.10 -7.06 7.47
CA THR A 29 -5.38 -7.43 6.86
C THR A 29 -5.67 -6.72 5.53
N GLY A 30 -4.92 -5.64 5.24
CA GLY A 30 -5.11 -4.75 4.09
C GLY A 30 -6.27 -3.75 4.22
N GLY A 31 -6.97 -3.71 5.36
CA GLY A 31 -8.18 -2.90 5.53
C GLY A 31 -7.99 -1.40 5.32
N THR A 32 -6.89 -0.84 5.83
CA THR A 32 -6.54 0.59 5.67
C THR A 32 -6.34 0.96 4.20
N LEU A 33 -5.49 0.21 3.50
CA LEU A 33 -5.20 0.45 2.08
C LEU A 33 -6.41 0.21 1.18
N LEU A 34 -7.29 -0.75 1.48
CA LEU A 34 -8.51 -0.94 0.70
C LEU A 34 -9.46 0.25 0.81
N LYS A 35 -9.65 0.80 2.02
CA LYS A 35 -10.45 2.01 2.22
C LYS A 35 -9.83 3.22 1.52
N PHE A 36 -8.50 3.36 1.57
CA PHE A 36 -7.80 4.41 0.85
C PHE A 36 -7.97 4.28 -0.67
N TYR A 37 -7.84 3.06 -1.22
CA TYR A 37 -8.02 2.82 -2.65
C TYR A 37 -9.39 3.29 -3.12
N ASP A 38 -10.44 2.91 -2.39
CA ASP A 38 -11.82 3.28 -2.73
C ASP A 38 -12.01 4.81 -2.66
N PHE A 39 -11.42 5.49 -1.66
CA PHE A 39 -11.38 6.95 -1.60
C PHE A 39 -10.64 7.56 -2.80
N ALA A 40 -9.43 7.09 -3.10
CA ALA A 40 -8.60 7.64 -4.15
C ALA A 40 -9.26 7.51 -5.54
N LYS A 41 -9.88 6.36 -5.82
CA LYS A 41 -10.65 6.14 -7.05
C LYS A 41 -11.86 7.06 -7.13
N LYS A 42 -12.61 7.24 -6.04
CA LYS A 42 -13.74 8.21 -5.98
C LYS A 42 -13.28 9.65 -6.20
N SER A 43 -12.09 10.01 -5.75
CA SER A 43 -11.46 11.32 -5.98
C SER A 43 -10.84 11.48 -7.38
N GLY A 44 -11.01 10.52 -8.29
CA GLY A 44 -10.63 10.62 -9.70
C GLY A 44 -9.24 10.08 -10.06
N ALA A 45 -8.57 9.35 -9.15
CA ALA A 45 -7.25 8.79 -9.43
C ALA A 45 -7.27 7.87 -10.67
N LYS A 46 -6.32 8.09 -11.58
CA LYS A 46 -6.09 7.25 -12.76
C LYS A 46 -5.56 5.88 -12.35
N LYS A 47 -4.49 5.87 -11.55
CA LYS A 47 -3.85 4.66 -10.99
C LYS A 47 -3.57 4.86 -9.50
N VAL A 48 -3.53 3.77 -8.76
CA VAL A 48 -3.11 3.75 -7.35
C VAL A 48 -2.06 2.66 -7.19
N ILE A 49 -0.91 3.01 -6.62
CA ILE A 49 0.27 2.15 -6.43
C ILE A 49 0.54 2.06 -4.93
N ALA A 50 0.87 0.87 -4.44
CA ALA A 50 1.26 0.64 -3.05
C ALA A 50 2.78 0.45 -2.95
N LEU A 51 3.39 1.09 -1.97
CA LEU A 51 4.79 0.95 -1.58
C LEU A 51 4.79 0.58 -0.10
N ILE A 52 5.13 -0.67 0.22
CA ILE A 52 4.97 -1.24 1.55
C ILE A 52 6.29 -1.82 2.01
N THR A 53 6.71 -1.47 3.23
CA THR A 53 7.92 -2.04 3.82
C THR A 53 7.63 -3.50 4.22
N HIS A 54 6.76 -3.75 5.19
CA HIS A 54 6.59 -5.07 5.80
C HIS A 54 5.29 -5.77 5.36
N GLY A 55 5.41 -6.88 4.64
CA GLY A 55 4.29 -7.73 4.25
C GLY A 55 4.00 -8.81 5.28
N VAL A 56 3.08 -8.56 6.23
CA VAL A 56 2.88 -9.44 7.38
C VAL A 56 1.98 -10.64 7.03
N LEU A 57 0.77 -10.40 6.52
CA LEU A 57 -0.17 -11.49 6.20
C LEU A 57 -0.42 -11.62 4.70
N PRO A 58 -0.29 -12.83 4.12
CA PRO A 58 -0.55 -13.08 2.69
C PRO A 58 -1.94 -12.63 2.22
N VAL A 59 -2.94 -12.70 3.10
CA VAL A 59 -4.31 -12.26 2.79
C VAL A 59 -4.39 -10.76 2.51
N GLY A 60 -3.66 -9.93 3.26
CA GLY A 60 -3.59 -8.49 3.00
C GLY A 60 -2.88 -8.19 1.70
N ILE A 61 -1.71 -8.80 1.51
CA ILE A 61 -0.88 -8.67 0.31
C ILE A 61 -1.70 -9.01 -0.95
N SER A 62 -2.40 -10.14 -0.94
CA SER A 62 -3.26 -10.59 -2.05
C SER A 62 -4.38 -9.60 -2.38
N LYS A 63 -5.02 -9.01 -1.36
CA LYS A 63 -6.06 -7.98 -1.55
C LYS A 63 -5.51 -6.73 -2.25
N ILE A 64 -4.31 -6.29 -1.87
CA ILE A 64 -3.68 -5.10 -2.47
C ILE A 64 -3.22 -5.40 -3.89
N LYS A 65 -2.54 -6.53 -4.12
CA LYS A 65 -2.13 -6.98 -5.45
C LYS A 65 -3.30 -7.07 -6.44
N LYS A 66 -4.50 -7.44 -5.97
CA LYS A 66 -5.73 -7.51 -6.80
C LYS A 66 -6.32 -6.13 -7.14
N LYS A 67 -6.29 -5.15 -6.22
CA LYS A 67 -6.93 -3.83 -6.43
C LYS A 67 -5.97 -2.78 -6.98
N TYR A 68 -4.73 -2.75 -6.51
CA TYR A 68 -3.76 -1.72 -6.85
C TYR A 68 -3.13 -1.99 -8.21
N SER A 69 -2.74 -0.93 -8.92
CA SER A 69 -2.10 -1.05 -10.24
C SER A 69 -0.70 -1.65 -10.16
N LYS A 70 -0.01 -1.49 -9.03
CA LYS A 70 1.30 -2.06 -8.73
C LYS A 70 1.48 -2.13 -7.21
N LEU A 71 2.13 -3.20 -6.75
CA LEU A 71 2.60 -3.36 -5.38
C LEU A 71 4.13 -3.43 -5.42
N TYR A 72 4.78 -2.48 -4.75
CA TYR A 72 6.18 -2.55 -4.36
C TYR A 72 6.22 -3.01 -2.91
N LEU A 73 6.82 -4.17 -2.68
CA LEU A 73 6.92 -4.80 -1.36
C LEU A 73 8.36 -5.17 -1.10
N THR A 74 8.91 -4.75 0.04
CA THR A 74 10.29 -5.10 0.37
C THR A 74 10.45 -6.55 0.82
N ASN A 75 11.66 -7.09 0.73
CA ASN A 75 12.04 -8.40 1.25
C ASN A 75 12.33 -8.41 2.77
N THR A 76 11.91 -7.39 3.52
CA THR A 76 12.08 -7.36 5.00
C THR A 76 11.33 -8.48 5.72
N ILE A 77 10.25 -9.00 5.11
CA ILE A 77 9.60 -10.26 5.48
C ILE A 77 9.54 -11.10 4.22
N GLU A 78 9.95 -12.36 4.30
CA GLU A 78 9.93 -13.27 3.16
C GLU A 78 8.49 -13.49 2.68
N GLN A 79 8.21 -13.03 1.47
CA GLN A 79 6.92 -13.15 0.79
C GLN A 79 7.14 -13.35 -0.70
N LYS A 80 6.30 -14.17 -1.34
CA LYS A 80 6.37 -14.39 -2.80
C LYS A 80 6.20 -13.09 -3.60
N GLU A 81 5.46 -12.12 -3.05
CA GLU A 81 5.21 -10.83 -3.66
C GLU A 81 6.32 -9.80 -3.45
N ALA A 82 7.29 -10.07 -2.57
CA ALA A 82 8.41 -9.16 -2.33
C ALA A 82 9.20 -8.97 -3.64
N ASN A 83 9.40 -7.71 -4.02
CA ASN A 83 10.01 -7.33 -5.29
C ASN A 83 10.90 -6.09 -5.19
N VAL A 84 11.20 -5.66 -3.96
CA VAL A 84 12.17 -4.61 -3.64
C VAL A 84 13.16 -5.22 -2.66
N ASP A 85 14.42 -5.33 -3.05
CA ASP A 85 15.48 -5.78 -2.16
C ASP A 85 16.04 -4.59 -1.38
N VAL A 86 16.16 -4.73 -0.05
CA VAL A 86 16.75 -3.71 0.83
C VAL A 86 18.11 -4.12 1.41
N ALA A 87 18.67 -5.27 1.01
CA ALA A 87 19.96 -5.76 1.52
C ALA A 87 21.09 -4.75 1.31
N ASP A 88 21.23 -4.21 0.09
CA ASP A 88 22.23 -3.19 -0.23
C ASP A 88 22.08 -1.92 0.63
N LEU A 89 20.85 -1.56 1.00
CA LEU A 89 20.60 -0.41 1.86
C LEU A 89 21.08 -0.68 3.28
N ILE A 90 20.87 -1.89 3.80
CA ILE A 90 21.36 -2.30 5.13
C ILE A 90 22.89 -2.35 5.13
N LEU A 91 23.50 -2.98 4.11
CA LEU A 91 24.95 -3.12 3.98
C LEU A 91 25.69 -1.78 3.95
N LYS A 92 25.07 -0.72 3.46
CA LYS A 92 25.63 0.64 3.45
C LYS A 92 25.65 1.33 4.82
N ASN A 93 24.92 0.79 5.80
CA ASN A 93 24.72 1.40 7.12
C ASN A 93 25.26 0.52 8.26
N ILE A 94 26.00 -0.54 7.94
CA ILE A 94 26.75 -1.36 8.89
C ILE A 94 28.25 -1.19 8.69
#